data_AF-A0A818F722-F1
#
_entry.id   AF-A0A818F722-F1
#
_cell.length_a   1.000
_cell.length_b   1.000
_cell.length_c   1.000
_cell.angle_alpha   90.00
_cell.angle_beta   90.00
_cell.angle_gamma   90.00
#
_symmetry.space_group_name_H-M   'P 1'
#
loop_
_entity.id
_entity.type
_entity.pdbx_description
1 polymer ?
#
loop_
_entity_poly.entity_id
_entity_poly.type
_entity_poly.pdbx_seq_one_letter_code
_entity_poly.pdbx_strand_id
1 'polypeptide(L)'
;GVSCTATMVAVLARKLELTRAEKHVHNFMMDTQLTKRLKNAAANVLRETWLIYKYTKLAKHVNVSRVLAHQRKFLQAIHSLRKVKLDQRKLTDNVNAVSDVARLQSSVYDIVSQMLSNQTVLESKFYDLDARLLALQAIDRAI
;
A
#
# COMPACT_ATOMS: atom_id res chain seq x y z
N GLY A 1 -26.30 25.62 -20.47
CA GLY A 1 -25.65 25.99 -19.21
C GLY A 1 -25.17 24.75 -18.45
N VAL A 2 -26.09 24.00 -17.86
CA VAL A 2 -25.82 22.87 -16.94
C VAL A 2 -24.95 21.76 -17.54
N SER A 3 -25.21 21.35 -18.80
CA SER A 3 -24.41 20.33 -19.49
C SER A 3 -22.94 20.71 -19.61
N CYS A 4 -22.66 21.97 -19.97
CA CYS A 4 -21.30 22.48 -20.14
C CYS A 4 -20.55 22.50 -18.79
N THR A 5 -21.23 22.93 -17.71
CA THR A 5 -20.66 22.90 -16.35
C THR A 5 -20.36 21.47 -15.89
N ALA A 6 -21.27 20.53 -16.14
CA ALA A 6 -21.06 19.12 -15.77
C ALA A 6 -19.86 18.51 -16.52
N THR A 7 -19.75 18.75 -17.83
CA THR A 7 -18.61 18.28 -18.63
C THR A 7 -17.31 18.92 -18.16
N MET A 8 -17.31 20.22 -17.84
CA MET A 8 -16.12 20.92 -17.33
C MET A 8 -15.66 20.35 -15.99
N VAL A 9 -16.57 20.11 -15.05
CA VAL A 9 -16.25 19.50 -13.74
C VAL A 9 -15.67 18.10 -13.93
N ALA A 10 -16.24 17.28 -14.81
CA ALA A 10 -15.73 15.95 -15.08
C ALA A 10 -14.31 15.97 -15.66
N VAL A 11 -14.04 16.87 -16.60
CA VAL A 11 -12.69 17.05 -17.18
C VAL A 11 -11.70 17.53 -16.12
N LEU A 12 -12.07 18.52 -15.31
CA LEU A 12 -11.23 19.07 -14.25
C LEU A 12 -10.91 18.02 -13.18
N ALA A 13 -11.91 17.25 -12.73
CA ALA A 13 -11.70 16.17 -11.77
C ALA A 13 -10.64 15.18 -12.25
N ARG A 14 -10.73 14.77 -13.52
CA ARG A 14 -9.78 13.82 -14.11
C ARG A 14 -8.37 14.40 -14.30
N LYS A 15 -8.25 15.72 -14.48
CA LYS A 15 -6.96 16.41 -14.57
C LYS A 15 -6.29 16.62 -13.21
N LEU A 16 -7.07 16.63 -12.12
CA LEU A 16 -6.55 16.73 -10.74
C LEU A 16 -6.16 15.37 -10.15
N GLU A 17 -6.64 14.27 -10.73
CA GLU A 17 -6.24 12.93 -10.33
C GLU A 17 -4.78 12.66 -10.71
N LEU A 18 -3.97 12.40 -9.70
CA LEU A 18 -2.58 11.97 -9.90
C LEU A 18 -2.53 10.65 -10.67
N THR A 19 -1.69 10.62 -11.68
CA THR A 19 -1.33 9.40 -12.42
C THR A 19 -0.61 8.39 -11.51
N ARG A 20 -0.49 7.14 -11.96
CA ARG A 20 0.21 6.09 -11.20
C ARG A 20 1.67 6.45 -10.92
N ALA A 21 2.37 7.02 -11.90
CA ALA A 21 3.76 7.44 -11.75
C ALA A 21 3.90 8.58 -10.73
N GLU A 22 3.04 9.60 -10.82
CA GLU A 22 3.03 10.71 -9.86
C GLU A 22 2.68 10.24 -8.44
N LYS A 23 1.71 9.34 -8.28
CA LYS A 23 1.39 8.71 -6.99
C LYS A 23 2.59 7.97 -6.40
N HIS A 24 3.37 7.27 -7.23
CA HIS A 24 4.56 6.57 -6.78
C HIS A 24 5.62 7.54 -6.24
N VAL A 25 5.92 8.60 -7.00
CA VAL A 25 6.86 9.65 -6.57
C VAL A 25 6.35 10.37 -5.32
N HIS A 26 5.05 10.67 -5.27
CA HIS A 26 4.41 11.31 -4.11
C HIS A 26 4.53 10.43 -2.86
N ASN A 27 4.23 9.13 -2.95
CA ASN A 27 4.35 8.21 -1.83
C ASN A 27 5.81 8.09 -1.35
N PHE A 28 6.78 8.02 -2.28
CA PHE A 28 8.20 8.02 -1.93
C PHE A 28 8.63 9.31 -1.21
N MET A 29 8.17 10.46 -1.70
CA MET A 29 8.43 11.75 -1.07
C MET A 29 7.81 11.81 0.33
N MET A 30 6.57 11.37 0.50
CA MET A 30 5.89 11.33 1.80
C MET A 30 6.62 10.41 2.79
N ASP A 31 7.03 9.21 2.36
CA ASP A 31 7.77 8.28 3.23
C ASP A 31 9.12 8.85 3.68
N THR A 32 9.84 9.50 2.76
CA THR A 32 11.10 10.20 3.09
C THR A 32 10.86 11.31 4.12
N GLN A 33 9.79 12.10 3.96
CA GLN A 33 9.44 13.16 4.90
C GLN A 33 9.05 12.61 6.27
N LEU A 34 8.21 11.57 6.31
CA LEU A 34 7.78 10.92 7.56
C LEU A 34 8.98 10.31 8.29
N THR A 35 9.88 9.65 7.58
CA THR A 35 11.11 9.08 8.16
C THR A 35 11.99 10.16 8.80
N LYS A 36 12.16 11.32 8.15
CA LYS A 36 12.89 12.46 8.74
C LYS A 36 12.19 12.98 10.00
N ARG A 37 10.87 13.16 9.95
CA ARG A 37 10.08 13.63 11.11
C ARG A 37 10.12 12.64 12.27
N LEU A 38 10.12 11.34 11.99
CA LEU A 38 10.21 10.28 13.00
C LEU A 38 11.53 10.36 13.76
N LYS A 39 12.65 10.46 13.02
CA LYS A 39 13.99 10.62 13.60
C LYS A 39 14.09 11.88 14.46
N ASN A 40 13.58 13.01 13.97
CA ASN A 40 13.57 14.27 14.72
C ASN A 40 12.73 14.20 16.00
N ALA A 41 11.53 13.62 15.93
CA ALA A 41 10.67 13.44 17.10
C ALA A 41 11.32 12.52 18.14
N ALA A 42 11.94 11.41 17.70
CA ALA A 42 12.66 10.50 18.58
C ALA A 42 13.87 11.18 19.25
N ALA A 43 14.64 11.97 18.50
CA ALA A 43 15.75 12.76 19.05
C ALA A 43 15.27 13.77 20.11
N ASN A 44 14.13 14.43 19.88
CA ASN A 44 13.53 15.34 20.84
C ASN A 44 13.06 14.62 22.11
N VAL A 45 12.48 13.41 21.98
CA VAL A 45 12.12 12.58 23.14
C VAL A 45 13.35 12.33 24.00
N LEU A 46 14.45 11.84 23.40
CA LEU A 46 15.70 11.57 24.12
C LEU A 46 16.29 12.84 24.76
N ARG A 47 16.32 13.94 24.00
CA ARG A 47 16.82 15.23 24.48
C ARG A 47 16.05 15.71 25.71
N GLU A 48 14.73 15.72 25.65
CA GLU A 48 13.90 16.21 26.75
C GLU A 48 13.93 15.23 27.94
N THR A 49 13.99 13.91 27.72
CA THR A 49 14.23 12.93 28.80
C THR A 49 15.53 13.22 29.54
N TRP A 50 16.62 13.44 28.82
CA TRP A 50 17.91 13.77 29.42
C TRP A 50 17.87 15.10 30.19
N LEU A 51 17.23 16.13 29.64
CA LEU A 51 17.13 17.44 30.31
C LEU A 51 16.27 17.36 31.57
N ILE A 52 15.17 16.60 31.55
CA ILE A 52 14.38 16.32 32.75
C ILE A 52 15.24 15.64 33.81
N TYR A 53 15.97 14.58 33.44
CA TYR A 53 16.86 13.88 34.36
C TYR A 53 17.95 14.81 34.93
N LYS A 54 18.61 15.60 34.07
CA LYS A 54 19.63 16.57 34.46
C LYS A 54 19.11 17.56 35.50
N TYR A 55 17.94 18.15 35.27
CA TYR A 55 17.40 19.19 36.16
C TYR A 55 16.63 18.66 37.38
N THR A 56 16.33 17.37 37.43
CA THR A 56 15.65 16.74 38.58
C THR A 56 16.56 15.90 39.46
N LYS A 57 17.62 15.29 38.91
CA LYS A 57 18.50 14.36 39.62
C LYS A 57 19.96 14.82 39.74
N LEU A 58 20.46 15.62 38.81
CA LEU A 58 21.88 16.05 38.78
C LEU A 58 22.08 17.50 39.23
N ALA A 59 21.01 18.26 39.42
CA ALA A 59 21.09 19.65 39.86
C ALA A 59 21.14 19.75 41.39
N LYS A 60 22.03 20.60 41.92
CA LYS A 60 22.14 20.90 43.37
C LYS A 60 20.85 21.53 43.93
N HIS A 61 20.19 22.36 43.13
CA HIS A 61 18.88 22.95 43.44
C HIS A 61 17.94 22.79 42.24
N VAL A 62 16.74 22.26 42.48
CA VAL A 62 15.76 21.98 41.44
C VAL A 62 14.96 23.24 41.11
N ASN A 63 15.00 23.67 39.84
CA ASN A 63 14.15 24.73 39.32
C ASN A 63 12.90 24.11 38.68
N VAL A 64 11.77 24.15 39.40
CA VAL A 64 10.51 23.53 38.99
C VAL A 64 9.99 24.09 37.67
N SER A 65 10.06 25.41 37.47
CA SER A 65 9.60 26.06 36.23
C SER A 65 10.34 25.56 34.99
N ARG A 66 11.66 25.37 35.11
CA ARG A 66 12.49 24.79 34.02
C ARG A 66 12.15 23.33 33.77
N VAL A 67 11.94 22.54 34.82
CA VAL A 67 11.53 21.12 34.69
C VAL A 67 10.18 21.00 33.99
N LEU A 68 9.19 21.81 34.37
CA LEU A 68 7.87 21.84 33.73
C LEU A 68 7.95 22.20 32.24
N ALA A 69 8.84 23.13 31.86
CA ALA A 69 9.06 23.46 30.46
C ALA A 69 9.58 22.27 29.64
N HIS A 70 10.54 21.51 30.19
CA HIS A 70 11.06 20.30 29.54
C HIS A 70 10.04 19.16 29.54
N GLN A 71 9.23 19.00 30.58
CA GLN A 71 8.14 18.02 30.61
C GLN A 71 7.09 18.31 29.54
N ARG A 72 6.70 19.57 29.33
CA ARG A 72 5.77 19.95 28.25
C ARG A 72 6.35 19.60 26.87
N LYS A 73 7.62 19.94 26.62
CA LYS A 73 8.32 19.61 25.37
C LYS A 73 8.46 18.10 25.17
N PHE A 74 8.73 17.35 26.23
CA PHE A 74 8.76 15.89 26.21
C PHE A 74 7.42 15.30 25.78
N LEU A 75 6.31 15.75 26.38
CA LEU A 75 4.97 15.29 26.01
C LEU A 75 4.61 15.65 24.56
N GLN A 76 4.98 16.85 24.10
CA GLN A 76 4.83 17.25 22.70
C GLN A 76 5.63 16.35 21.75
N ALA A 77 6.88 16.01 22.10
CA ALA A 77 7.72 15.12 21.31
C ALA A 77 7.15 13.70 21.25
N ILE A 78 6.64 13.16 22.36
CA ILE A 78 5.96 11.86 22.42
C ILE A 78 4.69 11.87 21.54
N HIS A 79 3.88 12.92 21.63
CA HIS A 79 2.67 13.04 20.81
C HIS A 79 3.02 13.12 19.32
N SER A 80 4.02 13.93 18.96
CA SER A 80 4.53 14.03 17.60
C SER A 80 5.03 12.69 17.07
N LEU A 81 5.82 11.96 17.87
CA LEU A 81 6.34 10.64 17.50
C LEU A 81 5.22 9.64 17.23
N ARG A 82 4.19 9.59 18.08
CA ARG A 82 3.02 8.73 17.89
C ARG A 82 2.24 9.09 16.64
N LYS A 83 2.03 10.37 16.39
CA LYS A 83 1.34 10.87 15.19
C LYS A 83 2.09 10.44 13.92
N VAL A 84 3.40 10.71 13.84
CA VAL A 84 4.22 10.34 12.68
C VAL A 84 4.21 8.83 12.45
N LYS A 85 4.28 8.03 13.52
CA LYS A 85 4.20 6.56 13.42
C LYS A 85 2.84 6.07 12.89
N LEU A 86 1.74 6.71 13.28
CA LEU A 86 0.41 6.41 12.74
C LEU A 86 0.31 6.79 11.27
N ASP A 87 0.81 7.97 10.90
CA ASP A 87 0.81 8.44 9.51
C ASP A 87 1.67 7.52 8.61
N GLN A 88 2.78 7.01 9.13
CA GLN A 88 3.61 6.03 8.41
C GLN A 88 2.86 4.71 8.17
N ARG A 89 2.14 4.19 9.18
CA ARG A 89 1.29 2.98 9.00
C ARG A 89 0.25 3.17 7.90
N LYS A 90 -0.49 4.29 7.93
CA LYS A 90 -1.48 4.61 6.91
C LYS A 90 -0.88 4.65 5.50
N LEU A 91 0.33 5.21 5.36
CA LEU A 91 1.03 5.24 4.08
C LEU A 91 1.40 3.82 3.62
N THR A 92 1.92 2.98 4.53
CA THR A 92 2.25 1.58 4.24
C THR A 92 1.01 0.78 3.82
N ASP A 93 -0.10 0.92 4.54
CA ASP A 93 -1.35 0.19 4.24
C ASP A 93 -1.88 0.55 2.85
N ASN A 94 -1.81 1.83 2.46
CA ASN A 94 -2.18 2.29 1.12
C ASN A 94 -1.29 1.71 0.02
N VAL A 95 0.02 1.53 0.28
CA VAL A 95 0.94 0.91 -0.66
C VAL A 95 0.67 -0.60 -0.80
N ASN A 96 0.40 -1.28 0.32
CA ASN A 96 0.10 -2.71 0.33
C ASN A 96 -1.17 -3.02 -0.46
N ALA A 97 -2.24 -2.22 -0.32
CA ALA A 97 -3.47 -2.40 -1.08
C ALA A 97 -3.25 -2.42 -2.61
N VAL A 98 -2.37 -1.56 -3.13
CA VAL A 98 -2.05 -1.54 -4.57
C VAL A 98 -1.18 -2.73 -4.98
N SER A 99 -0.23 -3.12 -4.12
CA SER A 99 0.61 -4.32 -4.35
C SER A 99 -0.23 -5.59 -4.40
N ASP A 100 -1.22 -5.73 -3.51
CA ASP A 100 -2.07 -6.91 -3.43
C ASP A 100 -2.90 -7.10 -4.70
N VAL A 101 -3.43 -6.00 -5.27
CA VAL A 101 -4.12 -6.04 -6.56
C VAL A 101 -3.19 -6.52 -7.69
N ALA A 102 -1.94 -6.06 -7.73
CA ALA A 102 -0.97 -6.50 -8.75
C ALA A 102 -0.60 -7.99 -8.60
N ARG A 103 -0.48 -8.47 -7.36
CA ARG A 103 -0.24 -9.91 -7.08
C ARG A 103 -1.43 -10.76 -7.49
N LEU A 104 -2.65 -10.33 -7.16
CA LEU A 104 -3.87 -11.00 -7.61
C LEU A 104 -3.94 -11.06 -9.13
N GLN A 105 -3.63 -9.96 -9.82
CA GLN A 105 -3.59 -9.93 -11.29
C GLN A 105 -2.62 -10.97 -11.87
N SER A 106 -1.42 -11.10 -11.28
CA SER A 106 -0.42 -12.07 -11.72
C SER A 106 -0.89 -13.51 -11.48
N SER A 107 -1.42 -13.79 -10.30
CA SER A 107 -1.96 -15.12 -9.95
C SER A 107 -3.13 -15.52 -10.85
N VAL A 108 -4.06 -14.59 -11.12
CA VAL A 108 -5.18 -14.82 -12.03
C VAL A 108 -4.69 -15.12 -13.45
N TYR A 109 -3.67 -14.40 -13.92
CA TYR A 109 -3.08 -14.66 -15.23
C TYR A 109 -2.52 -16.09 -15.34
N ASP A 110 -1.78 -16.54 -14.33
CA ASP A 110 -1.22 -17.90 -14.29
C ASP A 110 -2.31 -18.97 -14.31
N ILE A 111 -3.38 -18.79 -13.51
CA ILE A 111 -4.53 -19.70 -13.45
C ILE A 111 -5.22 -19.78 -14.82
N VAL A 112 -5.49 -18.63 -15.45
CA VAL A 112 -6.14 -18.57 -16.77
C VAL A 112 -5.27 -19.23 -17.84
N SER A 113 -3.95 -19.00 -17.80
CA SER A 113 -3.03 -19.64 -18.73
C SER A 113 -3.02 -21.16 -18.58
N GLN A 114 -3.02 -21.67 -17.35
CA GLN A 114 -3.13 -23.11 -17.09
C GLN A 114 -4.47 -23.66 -17.56
N MET A 115 -5.57 -22.93 -17.34
CA MET A 115 -6.90 -23.33 -17.79
C MET A 115 -6.96 -23.46 -19.32
N LEU A 116 -6.40 -22.50 -20.05
CA LEU A 116 -6.32 -22.55 -21.51
C LEU A 116 -5.48 -23.75 -21.99
N SER A 117 -4.35 -24.02 -21.34
CA SER A 117 -3.54 -25.21 -21.66
C SER A 117 -4.29 -26.52 -21.39
N ASN A 118 -5.10 -26.58 -20.33
CA ASN A 118 -5.91 -27.75 -20.05
C ASN A 118 -7.05 -27.90 -21.06
N GLN A 119 -7.64 -26.78 -21.49
CA GLN A 119 -8.68 -26.75 -22.50
C GLN A 119 -8.18 -27.33 -23.83
N THR A 120 -6.99 -26.94 -24.30
CA THR A 120 -6.44 -27.49 -25.55
C THR A 120 -6.18 -28.99 -25.47
N VAL A 121 -5.73 -29.48 -24.31
CA VAL A 121 -5.58 -30.93 -24.06
C VAL A 121 -6.93 -31.64 -24.09
N LEU A 122 -7.97 -31.05 -23.49
CA LEU A 122 -9.33 -31.61 -23.50
C LEU A 122 -9.91 -31.63 -24.92
N GLU A 123 -9.75 -30.56 -25.69
CA GLU A 123 -10.18 -30.49 -27.09
C GLU A 123 -9.51 -31.58 -27.94
N SER A 124 -8.20 -31.78 -27.79
CA SER A 124 -7.48 -32.86 -28.48
C SER A 124 -8.03 -34.25 -28.13
N LYS A 125 -8.33 -34.51 -26.86
CA LYS A 125 -8.95 -35.78 -26.43
C LYS A 125 -10.35 -35.96 -27.00
N PHE A 126 -11.13 -34.89 -27.11
CA PHE A 126 -12.44 -34.92 -27.76
C PHE A 126 -12.33 -35.30 -29.24
N TYR A 127 -11.37 -34.73 -29.97
CA TYR A 127 -11.13 -35.12 -31.37
C TYR A 127 -10.72 -36.58 -31.52
N ASP A 128 -9.86 -37.11 -30.63
CA ASP A 128 -9.49 -38.54 -30.66
C ASP A 128 -10.69 -39.45 -30.38
N LEU A 129 -11.53 -39.08 -29.40
CA LEU A 129 -12.76 -39.81 -29.11
C LEU A 129 -13.73 -39.79 -30.29
N ASP A 130 -13.94 -38.64 -30.91
CA ASP A 130 -14.83 -38.49 -32.07
C ASP A 130 -14.35 -39.34 -33.25
N ALA A 131 -13.04 -39.35 -33.53
CA ALA A 131 -12.43 -40.20 -34.55
C ALA A 131 -12.66 -41.69 -34.29
N ARG A 132 -12.49 -42.15 -33.03
CA ARG A 132 -12.77 -43.55 -32.65
C ARG A 132 -14.24 -43.91 -32.80
N LEU A 133 -15.14 -42.98 -32.47
CA LEU A 133 -16.59 -43.18 -32.57
C LEU A 133 -17.03 -43.33 -34.03
N LEU A 134 -16.50 -42.48 -34.91
CA LEU A 134 -16.72 -42.58 -36.36
C LEU A 134 -16.19 -43.91 -36.93
N ALA A 135 -15.01 -44.36 -36.48
CA ALA A 135 -14.46 -45.65 -36.91
C ALA A 135 -15.36 -46.83 -36.50
N LEU A 136 -15.91 -46.81 -35.28
CA LEU A 136 -16.86 -47.83 -34.82
C LEU A 136 -18.17 -47.82 -35.62
N GLN A 137 -18.73 -46.63 -35.91
CA GLN A 137 -19.92 -46.53 -36.76
C GLN A 137 -19.69 -47.04 -38.19
N ALA A 138 -18.48 -46.85 -38.73
CA ALA A 138 -18.14 -47.37 -40.06
C ALA A 138 -18.07 -48.91 -40.08
N ILE A 139 -17.57 -49.53 -39.00
CA ILE A 139 -17.55 -51.00 -38.85
C ILE A 139 -18.98 -51.54 -38.76
N ASP A 140 -19.84 -50.91 -37.94
CA ASP A 140 -21.22 -51.35 -37.74
C ASP A 140 -22.07 -51.28 -39.02
N ARG A 141 -21.78 -50.32 -39.92
CA ARG A 141 -22.42 -50.24 -41.25
C ARG A 141 -21.90 -51.24 -42.28
N ALA A 142 -20.77 -51.88 -42.02
CA ALA A 142 -20.13 -52.82 -42.95
C ALA A 142 -20.51 -54.29 -42.66
N ILE A 143 -21.19 -54.54 -41.54
CA ILE A 143 -21.74 -55.84 -41.10
C ILE A 143 -23.21 -55.91 -41.52
#